data_AF-A0ABD1EEJ6-F1
#
_entry.id   AF-A0ABD1EEJ6-F1
#
_cell.length_a   1.000
_cell.length_b   1.000
_cell.length_c   1.000
_cell.angle_alpha   90.00
_cell.angle_beta   90.00
_cell.angle_gamma   90.00
#
_symmetry.space_group_name_H-M   'P 1'
#
loop_
_entity.id
_entity.type
_entity.pdbx_description
1 polymer ?
#
loop_
_entity_poly.entity_id
_entity_poly.type
_entity_poly.pdbx_seq_one_letter_code
_entity_poly.pdbx_strand_id
1 'polypeptide(L)'
;MYILGQELRNHYNDFIPKYYWPVDVNFSSSSVARCLTSAELVGAGLFPPQDVQIWNPDLLWQPIPIHYLPRNVDNLLTMKSNCTEYDNQFRQVHNSSKVLQYNQAYENLYEYLTIHTGMTVDNIETVESLHNTLEIYQMNNLSLPYWINDTLMAQMKIIAAQNLAIYSETNYMKRMKGGYFIKTVLDLMKSSLNSKKVPSINMYAAHDLTLVHVMRALDLIDTLKPELGATLIFELYDDEQIKVYYWENWKGKIEEQLLPHCRTICRVEQFQEGYQEFIPENWYEECQVKI
;
A
#
# COMPACT_ATOMS: atom_id res chain seq x y z
N MET A 1 -6.63 -8.61 -10.55
CA MET A 1 -7.50 -7.53 -10.02
C MET A 1 -8.98 -7.82 -10.18
N TYR A 2 -9.50 -8.21 -11.35
CA TYR A 2 -10.93 -8.61 -11.47
C TYR A 2 -11.32 -9.73 -10.49
N ILE A 3 -10.51 -10.80 -10.44
CA ILE A 3 -10.67 -11.90 -9.48
C ILE A 3 -10.64 -11.38 -8.04
N LEU A 4 -9.72 -10.47 -7.70
CA LEU A 4 -9.70 -9.86 -6.35
C LEU A 4 -11.03 -9.19 -6.00
N GLY A 5 -11.66 -8.48 -6.95
CA GLY A 5 -12.99 -7.90 -6.75
C GLY A 5 -14.07 -8.97 -6.51
N GLN A 6 -14.03 -10.09 -7.24
CA GLN A 6 -14.94 -11.21 -7.02
C GLN A 6 -14.75 -11.86 -5.65
N GLU A 7 -13.50 -12.08 -5.25
CA GLU A 7 -13.19 -12.71 -3.97
C GLU A 7 -13.55 -11.79 -2.79
N LEU A 8 -13.33 -10.47 -2.90
CA LEU A 8 -13.83 -9.48 -1.92
C LEU A 8 -15.37 -9.51 -1.84
N ARG A 9 -16.06 -9.61 -2.99
CA ARG A 9 -17.52 -9.71 -3.01
C ARG A 9 -18.03 -10.95 -2.30
N ASN A 10 -17.34 -12.08 -2.48
CA ASN A 10 -17.66 -13.34 -1.83
C ASN A 10 -17.39 -13.29 -0.33
N HIS A 11 -16.24 -12.74 0.07
CA HIS A 11 -15.82 -12.67 1.48
C HIS A 11 -16.74 -11.74 2.29
N TYR A 12 -17.15 -10.62 1.70
CA TYR A 12 -18.04 -9.63 2.33
C TYR A 12 -19.45 -9.66 1.75
N ASN A 13 -19.97 -10.82 1.37
CA ASN A 13 -21.28 -10.95 0.72
C ASN A 13 -22.43 -10.34 1.55
N ASP A 14 -22.36 -10.47 2.88
CA ASP A 14 -23.36 -9.99 3.84
C ASP A 14 -23.22 -8.49 4.17
N PHE A 15 -22.03 -7.91 3.93
CA PHE A 15 -21.75 -6.49 4.19
C PHE A 15 -21.84 -5.62 2.93
N ILE A 16 -21.34 -6.12 1.80
CA ILE A 16 -21.34 -5.38 0.53
C ILE A 16 -22.76 -5.38 -0.06
N PRO A 17 -23.32 -4.20 -0.37
CA PRO A 17 -24.68 -4.10 -0.89
C PRO A 17 -24.82 -4.82 -2.23
N LYS A 18 -26.04 -5.29 -2.52
CA LYS A 18 -26.36 -5.94 -3.81
C LYS A 18 -26.04 -5.04 -5.00
N TYR A 19 -26.38 -3.77 -4.88
CA TYR A 19 -26.25 -2.75 -5.94
C TYR A 19 -25.13 -1.78 -5.59
N TYR A 20 -24.45 -1.28 -6.63
CA TYR A 20 -23.52 -0.18 -6.45
C TYR A 20 -24.28 1.12 -6.25
N TRP A 21 -24.01 1.83 -5.16
CA TRP A 21 -24.48 3.20 -4.97
C TRP A 21 -23.29 4.10 -4.61
N PRO A 22 -23.09 5.25 -5.30
CA PRO A 22 -21.97 6.16 -5.01
C PRO A 22 -21.96 6.72 -3.58
N VAL A 23 -23.11 6.66 -2.89
CA VAL A 23 -23.25 7.06 -1.48
C VAL A 23 -22.65 6.03 -0.52
N ASP A 24 -22.69 4.75 -0.88
CA ASP A 24 -22.30 3.65 0.01
C ASP A 24 -20.86 3.19 -0.27
N VAL A 25 -20.38 3.39 -1.50
CA VAL A 25 -19.07 2.92 -1.95
C VAL A 25 -18.27 4.00 -2.66
N ASN A 26 -17.07 4.24 -2.16
CA ASN A 26 -16.09 5.15 -2.78
C ASN A 26 -14.89 4.37 -3.33
N PHE A 27 -14.49 4.70 -4.56
CA PHE A 27 -13.25 4.22 -5.16
C PHE A 27 -12.29 5.40 -5.36
N SER A 28 -11.11 5.27 -4.78
CA SER A 28 -10.00 6.21 -4.94
C SER A 28 -8.78 5.48 -5.49
N SER A 29 -7.96 6.15 -6.28
CA SER A 29 -6.73 5.58 -6.84
C SER A 29 -5.62 6.62 -6.95
N SER A 30 -4.37 6.16 -6.99
CA SER A 30 -3.28 7.00 -7.50
C SER A 30 -3.48 7.27 -8.99
N SER A 31 -2.97 8.40 -9.48
CA SER A 31 -3.22 8.89 -10.85
C SER A 31 -2.50 8.11 -11.96
N VAL A 32 -1.81 7.02 -11.66
CA VAL A 32 -1.11 6.23 -12.70
C VAL A 32 -2.03 5.19 -13.33
N ALA A 33 -1.87 4.94 -14.63
CA ALA A 33 -2.74 4.06 -15.42
C ALA A 33 -2.91 2.67 -14.81
N ARG A 34 -1.84 2.05 -14.28
CA ARG A 34 -1.91 0.71 -13.67
C ARG A 34 -2.80 0.64 -12.43
N CYS A 35 -2.87 1.72 -11.65
CA CYS A 35 -3.68 1.77 -10.43
C CYS A 35 -5.15 2.07 -10.77
N LEU A 36 -5.40 3.01 -11.69
CA LEU A 36 -6.74 3.30 -12.22
C LEU A 36 -7.37 2.04 -12.85
N THR A 37 -6.64 1.38 -13.76
CA THR A 37 -7.11 0.14 -14.40
C THR A 37 -7.34 -0.97 -13.37
N SER A 38 -6.51 -1.04 -12.32
CA SER A 38 -6.70 -2.01 -11.23
C SER A 38 -7.99 -1.74 -10.45
N ALA A 39 -8.28 -0.48 -10.13
CA ALA A 39 -9.53 -0.08 -9.48
C ALA A 39 -10.76 -0.40 -10.35
N GLU A 40 -10.70 -0.13 -11.66
CA GLU A 40 -11.78 -0.47 -12.59
C GLU A 40 -12.07 -1.97 -12.60
N LEU A 41 -11.01 -2.79 -12.66
CA LEU A 41 -11.13 -4.26 -12.65
C LEU A 41 -11.70 -4.76 -11.32
N VAL A 42 -11.24 -4.22 -10.18
CA VAL A 42 -11.81 -4.57 -8.87
C VAL A 42 -13.29 -4.17 -8.81
N GLY A 43 -13.64 -2.96 -9.25
CA GLY A 43 -15.03 -2.49 -9.31
C GLY A 43 -15.91 -3.39 -10.18
N ALA A 44 -15.42 -3.82 -11.34
CA ALA A 44 -16.14 -4.74 -12.22
C ALA A 44 -16.37 -6.14 -11.60
N GLY A 45 -15.42 -6.64 -10.80
CA GLY A 45 -15.57 -7.90 -10.07
C GLY A 45 -16.45 -7.78 -8.83
N LEU A 46 -16.43 -6.61 -8.17
CA LEU A 46 -17.14 -6.34 -6.93
C LEU A 46 -18.62 -6.03 -7.17
N PHE A 47 -18.93 -5.28 -8.23
CA PHE A 47 -20.27 -4.80 -8.56
C PHE A 47 -20.67 -5.09 -10.01
N PRO A 48 -20.79 -6.37 -10.41
CA PRO A 48 -21.45 -6.70 -11.67
C PRO A 48 -22.89 -6.14 -11.64
N PRO A 49 -23.37 -5.48 -12.71
CA PRO A 49 -24.71 -4.91 -12.74
C PRO A 49 -25.77 -6.00 -12.60
N GLN A 50 -26.79 -5.71 -11.80
CA GLN A 50 -27.92 -6.61 -11.55
C GLN A 50 -29.23 -5.85 -11.70
N ASP A 51 -30.26 -6.54 -12.19
CA ASP A 51 -31.62 -6.03 -12.33
C ASP A 51 -31.65 -4.64 -13.00
N VAL A 52 -32.08 -3.61 -12.27
CA VAL A 52 -32.22 -2.24 -12.75
C VAL A 52 -30.89 -1.55 -13.08
N GLN A 53 -29.76 -2.10 -12.63
CA GLN A 53 -28.42 -1.58 -12.96
C GLN A 53 -27.86 -2.14 -14.27
N ILE A 54 -28.54 -3.09 -14.91
CA ILE A 54 -28.19 -3.58 -16.25
C ILE A 54 -28.65 -2.55 -17.28
N TRP A 55 -27.75 -1.63 -17.63
CA TRP A 55 -28.00 -0.64 -18.68
C TRP A 55 -27.80 -1.21 -20.09
N ASN A 56 -27.02 -2.30 -20.22
CA ASN A 56 -26.75 -3.01 -21.46
C ASN A 56 -26.76 -4.54 -21.22
N PRO A 57 -27.68 -5.30 -21.83
CA PRO A 57 -27.79 -6.75 -21.62
C PRO A 57 -26.63 -7.55 -22.22
N ASP A 58 -25.93 -7.00 -23.23
CA ASP A 58 -24.80 -7.68 -23.88
C ASP A 58 -23.46 -7.36 -23.20
N LEU A 59 -23.45 -6.43 -22.24
CA LEU A 59 -22.26 -6.00 -21.50
C LEU A 59 -22.60 -5.87 -20.01
N LEU A 60 -22.35 -6.93 -19.24
CA LEU A 60 -22.53 -6.97 -17.79
C LEU A 60 -21.43 -6.21 -17.03
N TRP A 61 -21.30 -4.93 -17.35
CA TRP A 61 -20.40 -3.97 -16.71
C TRP A 61 -21.15 -2.66 -16.48
N GLN A 62 -20.87 -2.00 -15.36
CA GLN A 62 -21.38 -0.67 -15.08
C GLN A 62 -20.25 0.31 -14.76
N PRO A 63 -20.37 1.58 -15.16
CA PRO A 63 -19.38 2.59 -14.84
C PRO A 63 -19.38 2.88 -13.33
N ILE A 64 -18.20 2.79 -12.72
CA ILE A 64 -17.97 3.16 -11.32
C ILE A 64 -16.96 4.31 -11.33
N PRO A 65 -17.32 5.50 -10.83
CA PRO A 65 -16.39 6.62 -10.70
C PRO A 65 -15.17 6.27 -9.84
N ILE A 66 -13.98 6.62 -10.32
CA ILE A 66 -12.72 6.49 -9.58
C ILE A 66 -12.13 7.87 -9.38
N HIS A 67 -11.95 8.25 -8.13
CA HIS A 67 -11.39 9.54 -7.75
C HIS A 67 -9.87 9.43 -7.62
N TYR A 68 -9.14 10.47 -8.04
CA TYR A 68 -7.70 10.52 -7.87
C TYR A 68 -7.22 11.97 -7.73
N LEU A 69 -6.05 12.11 -7.13
CA LEU A 69 -5.30 13.36 -7.12
C LEU A 69 -4.12 13.29 -8.10
N PRO A 70 -3.74 14.43 -8.73
CA PRO A 70 -2.49 14.49 -9.47
C PRO A 70 -1.30 14.09 -8.60
N ARG A 71 -0.34 13.34 -9.16
CA ARG A 71 0.79 12.74 -8.43
C ARG A 71 1.52 13.73 -7.51
N ASN A 72 1.77 14.94 -7.98
CA ASN A 72 2.56 15.96 -7.28
C ASN A 72 1.82 16.65 -6.10
N VAL A 73 0.52 16.39 -5.93
CA VAL A 73 -0.28 16.89 -4.80
C VAL A 73 -0.92 15.76 -3.98
N ASP A 74 -0.72 14.51 -4.38
CA ASP A 74 -1.20 13.34 -3.67
C ASP A 74 -0.30 13.05 -2.46
N ASN A 75 -0.80 13.38 -1.27
CA ASN A 75 -0.18 13.09 0.03
C ASN A 75 -0.70 11.79 0.68
N LEU A 76 -1.62 11.06 0.04
CA LEU A 76 -2.32 9.92 0.63
C LEU A 76 -1.92 8.57 0.01
N LEU A 77 -1.99 8.43 -1.32
CA LEU A 77 -1.80 7.13 -1.99
C LEU A 77 -0.40 7.05 -2.60
N THR A 78 -0.07 8.01 -3.46
CA THR A 78 1.27 8.11 -4.06
C THR A 78 2.27 8.76 -3.10
N MET A 79 1.78 9.61 -2.19
CA MET A 79 2.57 10.34 -1.20
C MET A 79 3.76 11.12 -1.81
N LYS A 80 3.50 11.82 -2.93
CA LYS A 80 4.47 12.65 -3.67
C LYS A 80 4.13 14.15 -3.62
N SER A 81 3.16 14.55 -2.79
CA SER A 81 3.02 15.95 -2.38
C SER A 81 4.33 16.46 -1.77
N ASN A 82 4.68 17.72 -2.06
CA ASN A 82 5.96 18.30 -1.64
C ASN A 82 6.09 18.30 -0.11
N CYS A 83 7.24 17.84 0.40
CA CYS A 83 7.48 17.83 1.82
C CYS A 83 8.94 18.01 2.22
N THR A 84 9.30 19.26 2.53
CA THR A 84 10.69 19.67 2.75
C THR A 84 11.33 18.91 3.91
N GLU A 85 10.64 18.77 5.04
CA GLU A 85 11.22 18.08 6.20
C GLU A 85 11.34 16.57 5.97
N TYR A 86 10.37 15.94 5.31
CA TYR A 86 10.50 14.54 4.90
C TYR A 86 11.68 14.34 3.95
N ASP A 87 11.84 15.21 2.95
CA ASP A 87 12.94 15.11 1.99
C ASP A 87 14.31 15.31 2.67
N ASN A 88 14.39 16.17 3.69
CA ASN A 88 15.59 16.32 4.53
C ASN A 88 15.89 15.02 5.29
N GLN A 89 14.90 14.46 5.99
CA GLN A 89 15.04 13.23 6.76
C GLN A 89 15.42 12.05 5.86
N PHE A 90 14.77 11.91 4.71
CA PHE A 90 15.06 10.87 3.73
C PHE A 90 16.51 10.95 3.24
N ARG A 91 17.01 12.16 2.92
CA ARG A 91 18.42 12.37 2.56
C ARG A 91 19.37 12.00 3.71
N GLN A 92 19.03 12.33 4.96
CA GLN A 92 19.83 11.98 6.13
C GLN A 92 19.88 10.46 6.34
N VAL A 93 18.75 9.76 6.21
CA VAL A 93 18.68 8.30 6.31
C VAL A 93 19.50 7.64 5.21
N HIS A 94 19.38 8.10 3.97
CA HIS A 94 20.12 7.53 2.85
C HIS A 94 21.65 7.69 3.00
N ASN A 95 22.09 8.76 3.69
CA ASN A 95 23.50 9.00 4.02
C ASN A 95 23.89 8.49 5.41
N SER A 96 23.01 7.77 6.11
CA SER A 96 23.28 7.27 7.45
C SER A 96 24.29 6.11 7.43
N SER A 97 25.01 5.93 8.54
CA SER A 97 25.93 4.80 8.70
C SER A 97 25.23 3.46 8.47
N LYS A 98 23.95 3.32 8.86
CA LYS A 98 23.15 2.10 8.65
C LYS A 98 23.02 1.76 7.16
N VAL A 99 22.61 2.71 6.33
CA VAL A 99 22.42 2.48 4.88
C VAL A 99 23.76 2.30 4.17
N LEU A 100 24.78 3.08 4.54
CA LEU A 100 26.13 2.94 3.99
C LEU A 100 26.74 1.56 4.31
N GLN A 101 26.62 1.09 5.55
CA GLN A 101 27.06 -0.25 5.95
C GLN A 101 26.28 -1.35 5.24
N TYR A 102 24.97 -1.16 5.02
CA TYR A 102 24.16 -2.10 4.26
C TYR A 102 24.68 -2.21 2.82
N ASN A 103 24.90 -1.10 2.12
CA ASN A 103 25.47 -1.12 0.76
C ASN A 103 26.87 -1.75 0.75
N GLN A 104 27.72 -1.44 1.72
CA GLN A 104 29.05 -2.05 1.83
C GLN A 104 28.99 -3.56 2.03
N ALA A 105 28.02 -4.07 2.80
CA ALA A 105 27.84 -5.51 3.00
C ALA A 105 27.47 -6.26 1.71
N TYR A 106 26.93 -5.57 0.70
CA TYR A 106 26.56 -6.14 -0.60
C TYR A 106 27.48 -5.70 -1.75
N GLU A 107 28.63 -5.10 -1.48
CA GLU A 107 29.56 -4.59 -2.51
C GLU A 107 29.95 -5.66 -3.56
N ASN A 108 30.28 -6.87 -3.13
CA ASN A 108 30.61 -7.97 -4.04
C ASN A 108 29.43 -8.38 -4.95
N LEU A 109 28.19 -8.32 -4.42
CA LEU A 109 27.00 -8.57 -5.20
C LEU A 109 26.79 -7.46 -6.24
N TYR A 110 26.98 -6.20 -5.84
CA TYR A 110 26.85 -5.04 -6.70
C TYR A 110 27.86 -5.07 -7.85
N GLU A 111 29.10 -5.48 -7.58
CA GLU A 111 30.12 -5.71 -8.61
C GLU A 111 29.69 -6.84 -9.57
N TYR A 112 29.24 -7.97 -9.03
CA TYR A 112 28.73 -9.08 -9.85
C TYR A 112 27.59 -8.65 -10.78
N LEU A 113 26.59 -7.95 -10.24
CA LEU A 113 25.47 -7.42 -11.01
C LEU A 113 25.93 -6.40 -12.05
N THR A 114 26.90 -5.55 -11.71
CA THR A 114 27.47 -4.56 -12.65
C THR A 114 28.12 -5.23 -13.84
N ILE A 115 28.95 -6.25 -13.60
CA ILE A 115 29.64 -7.01 -14.66
C ILE A 115 28.62 -7.68 -15.60
N HIS A 116 27.56 -8.27 -15.04
CA HIS A 116 26.62 -9.08 -15.80
C HIS A 116 25.51 -8.28 -16.49
N THR A 117 25.12 -7.13 -15.94
CA THR A 117 24.12 -6.25 -16.55
C THR A 117 24.74 -5.23 -17.51
N GLY A 118 26.03 -4.90 -17.33
CA GLY A 118 26.69 -3.79 -18.03
C GLY A 118 26.26 -2.40 -17.55
N MET A 119 25.44 -2.31 -16.49
CA MET A 119 25.00 -1.07 -15.86
C MET A 119 25.70 -0.90 -14.51
N THR A 120 25.96 0.33 -14.08
CA THR A 120 26.45 0.59 -12.73
C THR A 120 25.39 0.22 -11.70
N VAL A 121 25.68 -0.79 -10.87
CA VAL A 121 24.88 -1.15 -9.69
C VAL A 121 25.70 -0.80 -8.47
N ASP A 122 25.36 0.28 -7.77
CA ASP A 122 26.13 0.80 -6.63
C ASP A 122 25.26 1.07 -5.39
N ASN A 123 23.95 0.80 -5.47
CA ASN A 123 23.00 1.06 -4.40
C ASN A 123 21.80 0.09 -4.43
N ILE A 124 21.13 0.02 -3.28
CA ILE A 124 19.96 -0.80 -3.02
C ILE A 124 18.76 -0.52 -3.96
N GLU A 125 18.57 0.74 -4.40
CA GLU A 125 17.50 1.12 -5.33
C GLU A 125 17.70 0.49 -6.72
N THR A 126 18.95 0.45 -7.18
CA THR A 126 19.29 -0.14 -8.49
C THR A 126 19.06 -1.66 -8.47
N VAL A 127 19.37 -2.32 -7.36
CA VAL A 127 19.07 -3.75 -7.17
C VAL A 127 17.56 -4.01 -7.14
N GLU A 128 16.79 -3.16 -6.46
CA GLU A 128 15.32 -3.27 -6.48
C GLU A 128 14.76 -3.17 -7.91
N SER A 129 15.23 -2.18 -8.69
CA SER A 129 14.81 -1.98 -10.08
C SER A 129 15.14 -3.20 -10.97
N LEU A 130 16.35 -3.75 -10.82
CA LEU A 130 16.76 -4.96 -11.53
C LEU A 130 15.90 -6.17 -11.13
N HIS A 131 15.70 -6.39 -9.83
CA HIS A 131 14.83 -7.46 -9.33
C HIS A 131 13.42 -7.36 -9.91
N ASN A 132 12.80 -6.19 -9.82
CA ASN A 132 11.45 -5.95 -10.35
C ASN A 132 11.36 -6.29 -11.84
N THR A 133 12.39 -5.93 -12.62
CA THR A 133 12.45 -6.25 -14.05
C THR A 133 12.51 -7.76 -14.30
N LEU A 134 13.37 -8.48 -13.57
CA LEU A 134 13.55 -9.92 -13.71
C LEU A 134 12.32 -10.70 -13.21
N GLU A 135 11.69 -10.24 -12.13
CA GLU A 135 10.43 -10.79 -11.61
C GLU A 135 9.31 -10.68 -12.67
N ILE A 136 9.21 -9.53 -13.36
CA ILE A 136 8.27 -9.35 -14.47
C ILE A 136 8.59 -10.33 -15.62
N TYR A 137 9.87 -10.58 -15.92
CA TYR A 137 10.24 -11.55 -16.96
C TYR A 137 9.75 -12.96 -16.59
N GLN A 138 9.97 -13.39 -15.34
CA GLN A 138 9.48 -14.70 -14.86
C GLN A 138 7.95 -14.78 -14.92
N MET A 139 7.24 -13.75 -14.47
CA MET A 139 5.78 -13.70 -14.50
C MET A 139 5.19 -13.80 -15.92
N ASN A 140 5.96 -13.37 -16.93
CA ASN A 140 5.56 -13.43 -18.34
C ASN A 140 6.19 -14.61 -19.10
N ASN A 141 6.72 -15.62 -18.39
CA ASN A 141 7.39 -16.79 -18.96
C ASN A 141 8.53 -16.45 -19.94
N LEU A 142 9.19 -15.31 -19.75
CA LEU A 142 10.38 -14.94 -20.50
C LEU A 142 11.61 -15.61 -19.88
N SER A 143 12.57 -15.96 -20.74
CA SER A 143 13.82 -16.55 -20.28
C SER A 143 14.65 -15.53 -19.49
N LEU A 144 15.09 -15.93 -18.30
CA LEU A 144 16.06 -15.17 -17.54
C LEU A 144 17.47 -15.34 -18.13
N PRO A 145 18.36 -14.35 -17.94
CA PRO A 145 19.77 -14.49 -18.26
C PRO A 145 20.39 -15.70 -17.53
N TYR A 146 21.34 -16.40 -18.17
CA TYR A 146 21.94 -17.64 -17.64
C TYR A 146 22.64 -17.50 -16.28
N TRP A 147 23.01 -16.27 -15.91
CA TRP A 147 23.69 -15.94 -14.66
C TRP A 147 22.71 -15.64 -13.51
N ILE A 148 21.40 -15.57 -13.79
CA ILE A 148 20.35 -15.48 -12.78
C ILE A 148 19.92 -16.87 -12.35
N ASN A 149 19.86 -17.09 -11.04
CA ASN A 149 19.28 -18.28 -10.42
C ASN A 149 18.36 -17.87 -9.27
N ASP A 150 17.63 -18.86 -8.72
CA ASP A 150 16.64 -18.62 -7.66
C ASP A 150 17.26 -18.02 -6.38
N THR A 151 18.50 -18.38 -6.06
CA THR A 151 19.22 -17.82 -4.90
C THR A 151 19.50 -16.33 -5.09
N LEU A 152 19.96 -15.93 -6.27
CA LEU A 152 20.22 -14.54 -6.60
C LEU A 152 18.92 -13.72 -6.66
N MET A 153 17.85 -14.28 -7.24
CA MET A 153 16.52 -13.66 -7.21
C MET A 153 16.05 -13.43 -5.76
N ALA A 154 16.14 -14.45 -4.89
CA ALA A 154 15.75 -14.33 -3.50
C ALA A 154 16.59 -13.29 -2.74
N GLN A 155 17.90 -13.23 -2.98
CA GLN A 155 18.78 -12.23 -2.36
C GLN A 155 18.39 -10.81 -2.80
N MET A 156 18.16 -10.60 -4.09
CA MET A 156 17.70 -9.29 -4.59
C MET A 156 16.30 -8.93 -4.08
N LYS A 157 15.41 -9.91 -3.86
CA LYS A 157 14.07 -9.71 -3.24
C LYS A 157 14.19 -9.14 -1.82
N ILE A 158 15.13 -9.65 -1.03
CA ILE A 158 15.41 -9.15 0.33
C ILE A 158 15.91 -7.71 0.29
N ILE A 159 16.85 -7.42 -0.62
CA ILE A 159 17.39 -6.07 -0.83
C ILE A 159 16.27 -5.10 -1.29
N ALA A 160 15.41 -5.55 -2.19
CA ALA A 160 14.24 -4.79 -2.64
C ALA A 160 13.29 -4.46 -1.48
N ALA A 161 12.93 -5.46 -0.65
CA ALA A 161 12.09 -5.24 0.53
C ALA A 161 12.73 -4.26 1.54
N GLN A 162 14.05 -4.30 1.69
CA GLN A 162 14.78 -3.35 2.52
C GLN A 162 14.75 -1.93 1.92
N ASN A 163 14.82 -1.77 0.59
CA ASN A 163 14.71 -0.46 -0.05
C ASN A 163 13.36 0.19 0.27
N LEU A 164 12.27 -0.56 0.15
CA LEU A 164 10.92 -0.08 0.44
C LEU A 164 10.79 0.37 1.92
N ALA A 165 11.45 -0.33 2.84
CA ALA A 165 11.45 0.02 4.26
C ALA A 165 12.17 1.37 4.55
N ILE A 166 13.25 1.69 3.83
CA ILE A 166 14.05 2.93 4.02
C ILE A 166 13.18 4.18 3.90
N TYR A 167 12.18 4.19 3.01
CA TYR A 167 11.24 5.31 2.85
C TYR A 167 10.36 5.59 4.08
N SER A 168 10.39 4.72 5.09
CA SER A 168 9.70 4.87 6.37
C SER A 168 10.58 4.40 7.52
N GLU A 169 11.86 4.78 7.48
CA GLU A 169 12.88 4.36 8.45
C GLU A 169 12.65 5.01 9.82
N THR A 170 12.42 6.34 9.86
CA THR A 170 12.23 7.07 11.13
C THR A 170 10.75 7.18 11.51
N ASN A 171 10.46 7.41 12.80
CA ASN A 171 9.09 7.66 13.28
C ASN A 171 8.45 8.86 12.57
N TYR A 172 9.21 9.93 12.33
CA TYR A 172 8.75 11.06 11.54
C TYR A 172 8.37 10.63 10.10
N MET A 173 9.21 9.84 9.44
CA MET A 173 8.92 9.36 8.07
C MET A 173 7.70 8.42 8.03
N LYS A 174 7.55 7.52 9.02
CA LYS A 174 6.33 6.71 9.21
C LYS A 174 5.11 7.60 9.37
N ARG A 175 5.19 8.65 10.20
CA ARG A 175 4.13 9.62 10.47
C ARG A 175 3.69 10.40 9.22
N MET A 176 4.65 10.88 8.43
CA MET A 176 4.37 11.65 7.22
C MET A 176 3.90 10.82 6.03
N LYS A 177 4.16 9.50 6.05
CA LYS A 177 3.71 8.57 5.01
C LYS A 177 2.51 7.77 5.48
N GLY A 178 2.74 6.57 6.02
CA GLY A 178 1.67 5.65 6.42
C GLY A 178 0.72 6.25 7.47
N GLY A 179 1.27 7.08 8.36
CA GLY A 179 0.53 7.80 9.38
C GLY A 179 -0.63 8.65 8.88
N TYR A 180 -0.45 9.35 7.76
CA TYR A 180 -1.51 10.16 7.17
C TYR A 180 -2.65 9.31 6.60
N PHE A 181 -2.32 8.14 6.05
CA PHE A 181 -3.33 7.16 5.63
C PHE A 181 -4.10 6.59 6.83
N ILE A 182 -3.38 6.22 7.90
CA ILE A 182 -3.97 5.75 9.16
C ILE A 182 -4.94 6.80 9.72
N LYS A 183 -4.52 8.08 9.73
CA LYS A 183 -5.39 9.20 10.10
C LYS A 183 -6.67 9.24 9.27
N THR A 184 -6.54 9.12 7.96
CA THR A 184 -7.67 9.17 7.03
C THR A 184 -8.67 8.05 7.31
N VAL A 185 -8.19 6.82 7.54
CA VAL A 185 -9.03 5.68 7.93
C VAL A 185 -9.72 5.93 9.27
N LEU A 186 -8.98 6.41 10.28
CA LEU A 186 -9.52 6.68 11.61
C LEU A 186 -10.60 7.77 11.58
N ASP A 187 -10.41 8.83 10.78
CA ASP A 187 -11.38 9.91 10.63
C ASP A 187 -12.67 9.43 9.94
N LEU A 188 -12.56 8.50 8.98
CA LEU A 188 -13.71 7.82 8.36
C LEU A 188 -14.46 6.96 9.38
N MET A 189 -13.75 6.13 10.14
CA MET A 189 -14.33 5.26 11.18
C MET A 189 -15.10 6.07 12.23
N LYS A 190 -14.48 7.13 12.77
CA LYS A 190 -15.13 8.04 13.72
C LYS A 190 -16.34 8.75 13.12
N SER A 191 -16.27 9.13 11.85
CA SER A 191 -17.41 9.75 11.17
C SER A 191 -18.58 8.78 11.05
N SER A 192 -18.31 7.51 10.73
CA SER A 192 -19.30 6.44 10.70
C SER A 192 -19.97 6.23 12.07
N LEU A 193 -19.18 6.12 13.14
CA LEU A 193 -19.71 5.96 14.51
C LEU A 193 -20.56 7.15 14.97
N ASN A 194 -20.20 8.36 14.54
CA ASN A 194 -20.97 9.58 14.83
C ASN A 194 -22.19 9.77 13.90
N SER A 195 -22.65 8.71 13.22
CA SER A 195 -23.80 8.73 12.30
C SER A 195 -23.69 9.77 11.19
N LYS A 196 -22.46 10.18 10.82
CA LYS A 196 -22.24 11.02 9.64
C LYS A 196 -22.36 10.14 8.41
N LYS A 197 -22.91 10.73 7.34
CA LYS A 197 -23.05 10.05 6.05
C LYS A 197 -21.68 9.95 5.36
N VAL A 198 -20.99 8.84 5.59
CA VAL A 198 -19.76 8.45 4.90
C VAL A 198 -19.98 7.12 4.18
N PRO A 199 -19.27 6.85 3.06
CA PRO A 199 -19.34 5.56 2.39
C PRO A 199 -18.94 4.44 3.35
N SER A 200 -19.74 3.37 3.40
CA SER A 200 -19.45 2.16 4.19
C SER A 200 -18.24 1.40 3.65
N ILE A 201 -17.95 1.53 2.36
CA ILE A 201 -16.83 0.87 1.68
C ILE A 201 -15.96 1.92 1.02
N ASN A 202 -14.67 1.97 1.38
CA ASN A 202 -13.69 2.88 0.77
C ASN A 202 -12.54 2.06 0.20
N MET A 203 -12.43 2.02 -1.12
CA MET A 203 -11.44 1.24 -1.86
C MET A 203 -10.32 2.16 -2.34
N TYR A 204 -9.07 1.80 -2.02
CA TYR A 204 -7.89 2.59 -2.40
C TYR A 204 -6.94 1.76 -3.26
N ALA A 205 -6.87 2.05 -4.56
CA ALA A 205 -5.91 1.41 -5.46
C ALA A 205 -4.61 2.21 -5.52
N ALA A 206 -3.54 1.66 -4.95
CA ALA A 206 -2.29 2.38 -4.72
C ALA A 206 -1.05 1.56 -5.14
N HIS A 207 0.03 1.65 -4.37
CA HIS A 207 1.32 1.03 -4.66
C HIS A 207 1.75 0.06 -3.55
N ASP A 208 2.67 -0.84 -3.87
CA ASP A 208 3.43 -1.62 -2.90
C ASP A 208 4.02 -0.75 -1.78
N LEU A 209 4.62 0.37 -2.14
CA LEU A 209 5.19 1.32 -1.21
C LEU A 209 4.13 1.92 -0.26
N THR A 210 2.89 2.12 -0.74
CA THR A 210 1.76 2.56 0.10
C THR A 210 1.46 1.55 1.19
N LEU A 211 1.38 0.25 0.84
CA LEU A 211 1.16 -0.82 1.82
C LEU A 211 2.30 -0.89 2.84
N VAL A 212 3.55 -0.84 2.37
CA VAL A 212 4.73 -0.87 3.24
C VAL A 212 4.71 0.30 4.23
N HIS A 213 4.40 1.52 3.77
CA HIS A 213 4.31 2.68 4.64
C HIS A 213 3.27 2.52 5.74
N VAL A 214 2.07 2.07 5.39
CA VAL A 214 0.98 1.90 6.35
C VAL A 214 1.31 0.79 7.34
N MET A 215 1.74 -0.38 6.85
CA MET A 215 2.06 -1.52 7.71
C MET A 215 3.26 -1.23 8.64
N ARG A 216 4.27 -0.46 8.18
CA ARG A 216 5.38 -0.01 9.03
C ARG A 216 4.98 1.04 10.06
N ALA A 217 4.02 1.92 9.72
CA ALA A 217 3.47 2.89 10.67
C ALA A 217 2.54 2.23 11.71
N LEU A 218 1.93 1.08 11.37
CA LEU A 218 1.23 0.21 12.31
C LEU A 218 2.15 -0.75 13.07
N ASP A 219 3.45 -0.68 12.83
CA ASP A 219 4.49 -1.55 13.42
C ASP A 219 4.25 -3.06 13.19
N LEU A 220 3.62 -3.41 12.05
CA LEU A 220 3.30 -4.79 11.69
C LEU A 220 4.45 -5.54 11.00
N ILE A 221 5.38 -4.79 10.40
CA ILE A 221 6.47 -5.33 9.59
C ILE A 221 7.74 -4.50 9.75
N ASP A 222 8.89 -5.16 9.59
CA ASP A 222 10.16 -4.49 9.36
C ASP A 222 10.41 -4.29 7.87
N THR A 223 10.35 -5.36 7.08
CA THR A 223 10.51 -5.29 5.63
C THR A 223 9.44 -6.15 4.97
N LEU A 224 9.00 -5.74 3.79
CA LEU A 224 8.05 -6.49 2.98
C LEU A 224 8.21 -6.03 1.54
N LYS A 225 8.21 -6.98 0.60
CA LYS A 225 7.94 -6.71 -0.81
C LYS A 225 6.56 -7.28 -1.13
N PRO A 226 5.51 -6.44 -1.18
CA PRO A 226 4.15 -6.90 -1.46
C PRO A 226 4.03 -7.56 -2.83
N GLU A 227 3.24 -8.63 -2.90
CA GLU A 227 2.87 -9.29 -4.15
C GLU A 227 1.82 -8.47 -4.93
N LEU A 228 1.64 -8.77 -6.22
CA LEU A 228 0.60 -8.14 -7.02
C LEU A 228 -0.79 -8.48 -6.48
N GLY A 229 -1.62 -7.46 -6.27
CA GLY A 229 -2.94 -7.61 -5.69
C GLY A 229 -2.95 -7.79 -4.17
N ALA A 230 -1.81 -7.62 -3.51
CA ALA A 230 -1.77 -7.52 -2.05
C ALA A 230 -2.73 -6.42 -1.56
N THR A 231 -3.47 -6.72 -0.48
CA THR A 231 -4.54 -5.87 0.04
C THR A 231 -4.42 -5.76 1.55
N LEU A 232 -4.42 -4.53 2.06
CA LEU A 232 -4.55 -4.23 3.49
C LEU A 232 -5.99 -3.77 3.76
N ILE A 233 -6.66 -4.44 4.68
CA ILE A 233 -8.08 -4.25 4.96
C ILE A 233 -8.22 -3.73 6.40
N PHE A 234 -9.06 -2.71 6.57
CA PHE A 234 -9.46 -2.19 7.87
C PHE A 234 -10.96 -2.39 8.03
N GLU A 235 -11.36 -3.07 9.08
CA GLU A 235 -12.76 -3.30 9.44
C GLU A 235 -13.11 -2.53 10.71
N LEU A 236 -14.30 -1.94 10.73
CA LEU A 236 -14.90 -1.32 11.91
C LEU A 236 -16.18 -2.08 12.25
N TYR A 237 -16.28 -2.53 13.50
CA TYR A 237 -17.44 -3.24 14.03
C TYR A 237 -18.32 -2.32 14.87
N ASP A 238 -19.59 -2.71 15.07
CA ASP A 238 -20.59 -1.93 15.81
C ASP A 238 -20.21 -1.66 17.27
N ASP A 239 -19.39 -2.53 17.87
CA ASP A 239 -18.87 -2.35 19.22
C ASP A 239 -17.55 -1.56 19.27
N GLU A 240 -17.29 -0.82 18.19
CA GLU A 240 -16.15 0.09 17.98
C GLU A 240 -14.80 -0.63 17.86
N GLN A 241 -14.79 -1.94 17.65
CA GLN A 241 -13.57 -2.69 17.40
C GLN A 241 -13.04 -2.42 15.99
N ILE A 242 -11.72 -2.25 15.89
CA ILE A 242 -10.97 -2.19 14.65
C ILE A 242 -10.21 -3.50 14.48
N LYS A 243 -10.36 -4.10 13.30
CA LYS A 243 -9.52 -5.22 12.88
C LYS A 243 -8.79 -4.87 11.60
N VAL A 244 -7.55 -5.34 11.49
CA VAL A 244 -6.71 -5.15 10.32
C VAL A 244 -6.35 -6.50 9.76
N TYR A 245 -6.49 -6.67 8.45
CA TYR A 245 -6.14 -7.89 7.76
C TYR A 245 -5.15 -7.59 6.64
N TYR A 246 -4.18 -8.47 6.46
CA TYR A 246 -3.32 -8.47 5.29
C TYR A 246 -3.66 -9.68 4.42
N TRP A 247 -3.83 -9.42 3.14
CA TRP A 247 -4.07 -10.44 2.14
C TRP A 247 -2.96 -10.35 1.10
N GLU A 248 -2.08 -11.35 1.07
CA GLU A 248 -0.89 -11.34 0.21
C GLU A 248 -1.25 -11.22 -1.28
N ASN A 249 -2.31 -11.91 -1.72
CA ASN A 249 -2.90 -11.81 -3.05
C ASN A 249 -4.24 -12.57 -3.08
N TRP A 250 -5.01 -12.45 -4.16
CA TRP A 250 -6.34 -13.07 -4.31
C TRP A 250 -6.39 -14.62 -4.25
N LYS A 251 -5.23 -15.31 -4.17
CA LYS A 251 -5.15 -16.77 -3.97
C LYS A 251 -4.76 -17.15 -2.54
N GLY A 252 -4.21 -16.20 -1.78
CA GLY A 252 -3.77 -16.40 -0.40
C GLY A 252 -4.94 -16.38 0.59
N LYS A 253 -4.62 -16.51 1.87
CA LYS A 253 -5.59 -16.31 2.95
C LYS A 253 -5.59 -14.85 3.39
N ILE A 254 -6.75 -14.38 3.85
CA ILE A 254 -6.87 -13.11 4.55
C ILE A 254 -6.42 -13.37 6.00
N GLU A 255 -5.32 -12.75 6.42
CA GLU A 255 -4.70 -12.98 7.71
C GLU A 255 -4.89 -11.77 8.64
N GLU A 256 -5.51 -12.00 9.80
CA GLU A 256 -5.68 -10.97 10.83
C GLU A 256 -4.32 -10.53 11.37
N GLN A 257 -4.10 -9.23 11.43
CA GLN A 257 -2.87 -8.61 11.90
C GLN A 257 -3.04 -8.18 13.36
N LEU A 258 -2.11 -8.62 14.20
CA LEU A 258 -2.05 -8.22 15.60
C LEU A 258 -1.46 -6.82 15.70
N LEU A 259 -2.28 -5.85 16.12
CA LEU A 259 -1.88 -4.46 16.30
C LEU A 259 -1.07 -4.29 17.60
N PRO A 260 0.27 -4.07 17.56
CA PRO A 260 1.12 -4.14 18.74
C PRO A 260 0.83 -3.06 19.79
N HIS A 261 0.31 -1.92 19.32
CA HIS A 261 -0.04 -0.79 20.19
C HIS A 261 -1.48 -0.86 20.73
N CYS A 262 -2.22 -1.94 20.43
CA CYS A 262 -3.50 -2.24 21.04
C CYS A 262 -3.36 -3.34 22.10
N ARG A 263 -4.31 -3.40 23.04
CA ARG A 263 -4.43 -4.53 23.99
C ARG A 263 -5.10 -5.73 23.29
N THR A 264 -5.71 -6.64 24.04
CA THR A 264 -6.40 -7.84 23.53
C THR A 264 -7.54 -7.55 22.55
N ILE A 265 -8.19 -6.39 22.67
CA ILE A 265 -9.23 -5.90 21.77
C ILE A 265 -8.81 -4.49 21.39
N CYS A 266 -8.77 -4.17 20.09
CA CYS A 266 -8.42 -2.84 19.64
C CYS A 266 -9.68 -2.02 19.32
N ARG A 267 -10.11 -1.16 20.25
CA ARG A 267 -11.19 -0.20 19.99
C ARG A 267 -10.65 1.09 19.35
N VAL A 268 -11.52 1.87 18.70
CA VAL A 268 -11.17 3.14 18.03
C VAL A 268 -10.35 4.09 18.92
N GLU A 269 -10.73 4.26 20.20
CA GLU A 269 -9.99 5.10 21.15
C GLU A 269 -8.57 4.56 21.42
N GLN A 270 -8.45 3.25 21.66
CA GLN A 270 -7.17 2.60 21.93
C GLN A 270 -6.26 2.60 20.70
N PHE A 271 -6.84 2.44 19.51
CA PHE A 271 -6.12 2.56 18.26
C PHE A 271 -5.56 3.97 18.10
N GLN A 272 -6.38 5.00 18.33
CA GLN A 272 -5.93 6.38 18.25
C GLN A 272 -4.80 6.67 19.25
N GLU A 273 -4.96 6.28 20.52
CA GLU A 273 -3.97 6.51 21.56
C GLU A 273 -2.67 5.76 21.28
N GLY A 274 -2.77 4.48 20.88
CA GLY A 274 -1.63 3.61 20.63
C GLY A 274 -0.77 4.07 19.45
N TYR A 275 -1.39 4.62 18.40
CA TYR A 275 -0.71 5.08 17.19
C TYR A 275 -0.53 6.60 17.11
N GLN A 276 -0.78 7.35 18.20
CA GLN A 276 -0.77 8.82 18.18
C GLN A 276 0.56 9.42 17.67
N GLU A 277 1.69 8.79 18.00
CA GLU A 277 3.01 9.23 17.57
C GLU A 277 3.16 9.17 16.04
N PHE A 278 2.48 8.23 15.41
CA PHE A 278 2.50 8.05 13.96
C PHE A 278 1.37 8.78 13.25
N ILE A 279 0.41 9.41 13.95
CA ILE A 279 -0.73 10.08 13.31
C ILE A 279 -0.51 11.61 13.26
N PRO A 280 -0.26 12.21 12.08
CA PRO A 280 -0.05 13.66 11.95
C PRO A 280 -1.29 14.45 12.38
N GLU A 281 -1.12 15.51 13.16
CA GLU A 281 -2.20 16.43 13.52
C GLU A 281 -2.58 17.29 12.31
N ASN A 282 -1.57 17.96 11.74
CA ASN A 282 -1.67 18.71 10.51
C ASN A 282 -0.48 18.37 9.61
N TRP A 283 -0.74 17.51 8.63
CA TRP A 283 0.28 17.06 7.68
C TRP A 283 1.01 18.22 7.01
N TYR A 284 0.30 19.27 6.58
CA TYR A 284 0.93 20.38 5.85
C TYR A 284 1.84 21.24 6.71
N GLU A 285 1.47 21.48 7.98
CA GLU A 285 2.29 22.24 8.93
C GLU A 285 3.50 21.44 9.39
N GLU A 286 3.32 20.16 9.74
CA GLU A 286 4.40 19.26 10.18
C GLU A 286 5.41 18.95 9.07
N CYS A 287 5.01 19.16 7.82
CA CYS A 287 5.81 18.96 6.63
C CYS A 287 6.73 20.15 6.30
N GLN A 288 6.50 21.30 6.93
CA GLN A 288 7.42 22.44 6.88
C GLN A 288 8.61 22.20 7.80
N VAL A 289 9.77 22.80 7.46
CA VAL A 289 10.93 22.80 8.35
C VAL A 289 10.58 23.60 9.60
N LYS A 290 10.76 23.01 10.79
CA LYS A 290 10.65 23.75 12.04
C LYS A 290 11.81 24.76 12.10
N ILE A 291 11.48 26.05 12.03
CA ILE A 291 12.42 27.17 12.18
C ILE A 291 12.89 27.25 13.63
#